data_AF-A0AA95I4U1-F1
#
_entry.id   AF-A0AA95I4U1-F1
#
_cell.length_a   1.000
_cell.length_b   1.000
_cell.length_c   1.000
_cell.angle_alpha   90.00
_cell.angle_beta   90.00
_cell.angle_gamma   90.00
#
_symmetry.space_group_name_H-M   'P 1'
#
loop_
_entity.id
_entity.type
_entity.pdbx_description
1 polymer ?
#
loop_
_entity_poly.entity_id
_entity_poly.type
_entity_poly.pdbx_seq_one_letter_code
_entity_poly.pdbx_strand_id
1 'polypeptide(L)'
;MPELIVNNGSYAINGILMDKDGTLLDFVSMWGSWSEHMLRHFGRQLVAELRQSGRARQLESGLEPGQELLFTESHLWGTVHGPDGAVIDYDRNGPLAMGTMGELFTLLTWRGYHSGLSWAKAKELAELSGRLAAAELERARPVRPIAGVLAFLEACHAQHIPLGVVTADDTLAAEKHLEWLGIRHLFGAVVGTDQVGRGKPFPDMLELACGKLSIDVQGAAVIGDTNGDMIMGQAAGARLCIGLHSKQAGAAELLPDADYIIGAYDELRLKGAAE
;
A
#
# COMPACT_ATOMS: atom_id res chain seq x y z
N MET A 1 -4.43 -0.65 -31.78
CA MET A 1 -4.40 -0.70 -30.30
C MET A 1 -3.00 -0.31 -29.85
N PRO A 2 -2.85 0.46 -28.77
CA PRO A 2 -1.54 0.77 -28.21
C PRO A 2 -0.85 -0.53 -27.75
N GLU A 3 0.47 -0.57 -27.88
CA GLU A 3 1.28 -1.67 -27.37
C GLU A 3 2.10 -1.21 -26.17
N LEU A 4 2.05 -1.99 -25.08
CA LEU A 4 2.93 -1.87 -23.94
C LEU A 4 4.16 -2.76 -24.17
N ILE A 5 5.33 -2.15 -24.13
CA ILE A 5 6.63 -2.80 -24.30
C ILE A 5 7.27 -2.91 -22.93
N VAL A 6 7.66 -4.12 -22.57
CA VAL A 6 8.42 -4.43 -21.34
C VAL A 6 9.54 -5.40 -21.72
N ASN A 7 10.78 -5.05 -21.37
CA ASN A 7 11.97 -5.77 -21.83
C ASN A 7 11.97 -6.01 -23.35
N ASN A 8 11.90 -7.27 -23.79
CA ASN A 8 11.87 -7.66 -25.20
C ASN A 8 10.46 -8.03 -25.71
N GLY A 9 9.43 -7.93 -24.85
CA GLY A 9 8.05 -8.24 -25.19
C GLY A 9 7.27 -7.00 -25.66
N SER A 10 6.30 -7.20 -26.56
CA SER A 10 5.33 -6.19 -26.97
C SER A 10 3.92 -6.76 -26.85
N TYR A 11 3.03 -6.04 -26.16
CA TYR A 11 1.70 -6.51 -25.78
C TYR A 11 0.66 -5.48 -26.19
N ALA A 12 -0.25 -5.85 -27.10
CA ALA A 12 -1.43 -5.02 -27.36
C ALA A 12 -2.33 -5.01 -26.12
N ILE A 13 -2.68 -3.81 -25.65
CA ILE A 13 -3.48 -3.61 -24.45
C ILE A 13 -4.68 -2.68 -24.71
N ASN A 14 -5.73 -2.86 -23.92
CA ASN A 14 -6.92 -2.02 -23.89
C ASN A 14 -6.95 -1.04 -22.72
N GLY A 15 -6.13 -1.28 -21.69
CA GLY A 15 -5.98 -0.39 -20.54
C GLY A 15 -4.98 -0.94 -19.53
N ILE A 16 -4.67 -0.13 -18.53
CA ILE A 16 -3.72 -0.49 -17.47
C ILE A 16 -4.40 -0.29 -16.11
N LEU A 17 -4.34 -1.32 -15.28
CA LEU A 17 -4.86 -1.34 -13.92
C LEU A 17 -3.66 -1.39 -12.99
N MET A 18 -3.61 -0.47 -12.04
CA MET A 18 -2.44 -0.26 -11.20
C MET A 18 -2.82 -0.40 -9.74
N ASP A 19 -1.99 -1.09 -8.98
CA ASP A 19 -2.00 -0.90 -7.54
C ASP A 19 -1.59 0.55 -7.18
N LYS A 20 -1.90 0.99 -5.96
CA LYS A 20 -1.57 2.31 -5.46
C LYS A 20 -0.26 2.34 -4.67
N ASP A 21 -0.18 1.62 -3.56
CA ASP A 21 0.87 1.77 -2.53
C ASP A 21 2.06 0.87 -2.83
N GLY A 22 3.23 1.45 -3.08
CA GLY A 22 4.38 0.73 -3.61
C GLY A 22 4.44 0.71 -5.14
N THR A 23 3.35 1.11 -5.81
CA THR A 23 3.22 1.12 -7.28
C THR A 23 3.14 2.53 -7.86
N LEU A 24 2.17 3.33 -7.42
CA LEU A 24 2.04 4.75 -7.82
C LEU A 24 2.74 5.68 -6.82
N LEU A 25 2.66 5.33 -5.54
CA LEU A 25 3.19 6.12 -4.45
C LEU A 25 4.16 5.31 -3.59
N ASP A 26 5.18 5.98 -3.05
CA ASP A 26 6.15 5.37 -2.16
C ASP A 26 5.49 4.99 -0.83
N PHE A 27 5.42 3.69 -0.58
CA PHE A 27 4.76 3.12 0.60
C PHE A 27 5.36 3.66 1.90
N VAL A 28 6.69 3.69 2.01
CA VAL A 28 7.40 4.10 3.23
C VAL A 28 7.11 5.57 3.57
N SER A 29 7.12 6.45 2.57
CA SER A 29 6.83 7.87 2.76
C SER A 29 5.45 8.11 3.36
N MET A 30 4.43 7.35 2.95
CA MET A 30 3.07 7.49 3.46
C MET A 30 2.83 6.61 4.70
N TRP A 31 2.86 5.30 4.53
CA TRP A 31 2.49 4.32 5.56
C TRP A 31 3.57 4.13 6.61
N GLY A 32 4.84 4.33 6.27
CA GLY A 32 5.92 4.40 7.27
C GLY A 32 5.73 5.62 8.20
N SER A 33 5.46 6.80 7.64
CA SER A 33 5.16 8.00 8.43
C SER A 33 3.91 7.80 9.30
N TRP A 34 2.81 7.29 8.72
CA TRP A 34 1.60 6.99 9.48
C TRP A 34 1.86 5.98 10.61
N SER A 35 2.60 4.89 10.33
CA SER A 35 2.97 3.87 11.32
C SER A 35 3.78 4.46 12.47
N GLU A 36 4.77 5.30 12.19
CA GLU A 36 5.54 5.98 13.23
C GLU A 36 4.67 6.83 14.13
N HIS A 37 3.75 7.62 13.55
CA HIS A 37 2.80 8.41 14.33
C HIS A 37 1.89 7.52 15.16
N MET A 38 1.34 6.46 14.56
CA MET A 38 0.44 5.50 15.20
C MET A 38 1.09 4.86 16.42
N LEU A 39 2.24 4.21 16.23
CA LEU A 39 2.97 3.50 17.28
C LEU A 39 3.49 4.44 18.37
N ARG A 40 3.94 5.64 17.99
CA ARG A 40 4.39 6.67 18.94
C ARG A 40 3.24 7.16 19.82
N HIS A 41 2.07 7.47 19.25
CA HIS A 41 0.90 7.91 20.01
C HIS A 41 0.40 6.79 20.94
N PHE A 42 0.29 5.57 20.40
CA PHE A 42 -0.16 4.42 21.16
C PHE A 42 0.78 4.13 22.34
N GLY A 43 2.09 4.09 22.10
CA GLY A 43 3.06 3.78 23.14
C GLY A 43 3.13 4.83 24.24
N ARG A 44 3.05 6.12 23.90
CA ARG A 44 2.99 7.20 24.89
C ARG A 44 1.75 7.09 25.79
N GLN A 45 0.60 6.82 25.19
CA GLN A 45 -0.66 6.69 25.94
C GLN A 45 -0.66 5.44 26.81
N LEU A 46 -0.18 4.31 26.29
CA LEU A 46 -0.06 3.06 27.03
C LEU A 46 0.80 3.25 28.30
N VAL A 47 1.96 3.89 28.16
CA VAL A 47 2.85 4.14 29.31
C VAL A 47 2.19 5.08 30.33
N ALA A 48 1.48 6.11 29.88
CA ALA A 48 0.77 7.03 30.77
C ALA A 48 -0.30 6.31 31.60
N GLU A 49 -1.11 5.44 30.97
CA GLU A 49 -2.15 4.65 31.63
C GLU A 49 -1.57 3.62 32.62
N LEU A 50 -0.47 2.95 32.25
CA LEU A 50 0.21 2.00 33.14
C LEU A 50 0.84 2.67 34.36
N ARG A 51 1.37 3.90 34.20
CA ARG A 51 1.85 4.70 35.33
C ARG A 51 0.72 5.11 36.26
N GLN A 52 -0.40 5.59 35.72
CA GLN A 52 -1.56 5.99 36.52
C GLN A 52 -2.18 4.82 37.29
N SER A 53 -2.15 3.61 36.72
CA SER A 53 -2.66 2.39 37.36
C SER A 53 -1.67 1.68 38.30
N GLY A 54 -0.46 2.23 38.49
CA GLY A 54 0.58 1.63 39.32
C GLY A 54 1.24 0.37 38.71
N ARG A 55 1.03 0.11 37.42
CA ARG A 55 1.50 -1.07 36.66
C ARG A 55 2.80 -0.81 35.87
N ALA A 56 3.45 0.33 36.06
CA ALA A 56 4.62 0.76 35.29
C ALA A 56 5.85 -0.17 35.37
N ARG A 57 5.97 -1.04 36.39
CA ARG A 57 7.09 -2.00 36.52
C ARG A 57 7.15 -3.04 35.40
N GLN A 58 6.09 -3.14 34.59
CA GLN A 58 6.01 -4.05 33.44
C GLN A 58 6.68 -3.50 32.16
N LEU A 59 7.22 -2.27 32.21
CA LEU A 59 7.84 -1.56 31.07
C LEU A 59 9.35 -1.29 31.29
N GLU A 60 10.03 -2.07 32.14
CA GLU A 60 11.43 -1.80 32.48
C GLU A 60 12.40 -2.21 31.35
N SER A 61 12.47 -1.39 30.29
CA SER A 61 13.69 -1.19 29.50
C SER A 61 14.16 0.26 29.64
N GLY A 62 15.47 0.49 29.55
CA GLY A 62 16.07 1.82 29.65
C GLY A 62 15.81 2.76 28.46
N LEU A 63 14.81 2.48 27.61
CA LEU A 63 14.44 3.30 26.46
C LEU A 63 13.34 4.32 26.83
N GLU A 64 13.26 5.43 26.10
CA GLU A 64 12.17 6.40 26.28
C GLU A 64 10.79 5.75 25.99
N PRO A 65 9.74 6.08 26.77
CA PRO A 65 8.38 5.63 26.53
C PRO A 65 7.90 5.80 25.09
N GLY A 66 7.60 4.68 24.42
CA GLY A 66 7.21 4.64 23.01
C GLY A 66 8.33 4.24 22.05
N GLN A 67 9.61 4.50 22.37
CA GLN A 67 10.73 3.93 21.60
C GLN A 67 10.86 2.43 21.85
N GLU A 68 10.68 1.97 23.08
CA GLU A 68 10.67 0.54 23.40
C GLU A 68 9.63 -0.26 22.60
N LEU A 69 8.40 0.27 22.50
CA LEU A 69 7.31 -0.32 21.71
C LEU A 69 7.58 -0.23 20.21
N LEU A 70 8.16 0.87 19.72
CA LEU A 70 8.57 0.99 18.30
C LEU A 70 9.59 -0.09 17.90
N PHE A 71 10.54 -0.42 18.78
CA PHE A 71 11.59 -1.42 18.47
C PHE A 71 11.16 -2.88 18.71
N THR A 72 10.33 -3.18 19.72
CA THR A 72 9.87 -4.56 19.98
C THR A 72 8.67 -4.97 19.10
N GLU A 73 7.85 -4.03 18.65
CA GLU A 73 6.63 -4.31 17.89
C GLU A 73 6.79 -4.10 16.38
N SER A 74 7.94 -3.65 15.89
CA SER A 74 8.20 -3.44 14.45
C SER A 74 7.97 -4.70 13.63
N HIS A 75 8.34 -5.87 14.15
CA HIS A 75 8.04 -7.18 13.56
C HIS A 75 6.55 -7.53 13.59
N LEU A 76 5.81 -7.18 14.65
CA LEU A 76 4.36 -7.37 14.71
C LEU A 76 3.66 -6.50 13.67
N TRP A 77 4.18 -5.29 13.44
CA TRP A 77 3.62 -4.31 12.52
C TRP A 77 4.03 -4.55 11.06
N GLY A 78 5.14 -5.24 10.82
CA GLY A 78 5.71 -5.45 9.48
C GLY A 78 6.55 -4.27 8.98
N THR A 79 7.17 -3.50 9.89
CA THR A 79 8.03 -2.35 9.55
C THR A 79 9.50 -2.67 9.80
N VAL A 80 10.37 -2.13 8.96
CA VAL A 80 11.82 -2.23 9.10
C VAL A 80 12.39 -0.85 9.40
N HIS A 81 13.16 -0.75 10.48
CA HIS A 81 13.68 0.52 10.96
C HIS A 81 15.19 0.65 10.77
N GLY A 82 15.63 1.86 10.47
CA GLY A 82 17.04 2.24 10.44
C GLY A 82 17.62 2.42 11.85
N PRO A 83 18.95 2.65 11.96
CA PRO A 83 19.62 2.89 13.25
C PRO A 83 19.12 4.12 14.02
N ASP A 84 18.51 5.07 13.31
CA ASP A 84 17.88 6.28 13.85
C ASP A 84 16.41 6.07 14.27
N GLY A 85 15.86 4.87 14.04
CA GLY A 85 14.48 4.51 14.34
C GLY A 85 13.46 4.91 13.28
N ALA A 86 13.87 5.48 12.15
CA ALA A 86 12.97 5.79 11.04
C ALA A 86 12.56 4.52 10.28
N VAL A 87 11.32 4.44 9.77
CA VAL A 87 10.91 3.34 8.89
C VAL A 87 11.63 3.51 7.54
N ILE A 88 12.38 2.49 7.12
CA ILE A 88 13.18 2.49 5.90
C ILE A 88 12.77 1.41 4.89
N ASP A 89 12.03 0.40 5.35
CA ASP A 89 11.49 -0.68 4.51
C ASP A 89 10.29 -1.31 5.25
N TYR A 90 9.62 -2.27 4.62
CA TYR A 90 8.48 -2.97 5.19
C TYR A 90 8.42 -4.42 4.70
N ASP A 91 7.83 -5.28 5.52
CA ASP A 91 7.47 -6.64 5.10
C ASP A 91 6.20 -6.58 4.26
N ARG A 92 6.32 -6.93 2.97
CA ARG A 92 5.19 -6.97 2.03
C ARG A 92 4.16 -8.03 2.37
N ASN A 93 4.54 -9.03 3.17
CA ASN A 93 3.63 -10.04 3.72
C ASN A 93 3.19 -9.68 5.15
N GLY A 94 3.64 -8.54 5.68
CA GLY A 94 3.39 -8.10 7.04
C GLY A 94 2.03 -7.40 7.19
N PRO A 95 1.54 -7.23 8.43
CA PRO A 95 0.21 -6.67 8.68
C PRO A 95 0.00 -5.25 8.15
N LEU A 96 1.02 -4.37 8.17
CA LEU A 96 0.88 -3.01 7.61
C LEU A 96 0.64 -3.02 6.09
N ALA A 97 1.21 -3.98 5.36
CA ALA A 97 1.06 -4.06 3.91
C ALA A 97 -0.23 -4.78 3.47
N MET A 98 -0.68 -5.76 4.25
CA MET A 98 -1.77 -6.68 3.85
C MET A 98 -3.05 -6.54 4.69
N GLY A 99 -2.94 -6.02 5.91
CA GLY A 99 -4.04 -5.98 6.86
C GLY A 99 -4.94 -4.75 6.69
N THR A 100 -6.21 -4.92 7.00
CA THR A 100 -7.17 -3.83 7.14
C THR A 100 -6.85 -2.95 8.35
N MET A 101 -7.36 -1.71 8.36
CA MET A 101 -7.24 -0.82 9.53
C MET A 101 -7.81 -1.45 10.81
N GLY A 102 -8.88 -2.24 10.69
CA GLY A 102 -9.48 -2.97 11.81
C GLY A 102 -8.55 -4.04 12.39
N GLU A 103 -7.83 -4.78 11.54
CA GLU A 103 -6.84 -5.77 11.97
C GLU A 103 -5.63 -5.09 12.64
N LEU A 104 -5.13 -4.00 12.07
CA LEU A 104 -4.06 -3.20 12.67
C LEU A 104 -4.46 -2.66 14.06
N PHE A 105 -5.67 -2.14 14.21
CA PHE A 105 -6.17 -1.70 15.51
C PHE A 105 -6.34 -2.85 16.49
N THR A 106 -6.71 -4.04 16.01
CA THR A 106 -6.83 -5.24 16.83
C THR A 106 -5.46 -5.68 17.37
N LEU A 107 -4.40 -5.61 16.57
CA LEU A 107 -3.02 -5.89 17.02
C LEU A 107 -2.60 -4.98 18.18
N LEU A 108 -2.83 -3.67 18.07
CA LEU A 108 -2.51 -2.74 19.17
C LEU A 108 -3.43 -2.91 20.37
N THR A 109 -4.70 -3.21 20.14
CA THR A 109 -5.64 -3.51 21.23
C THR A 109 -5.17 -4.73 22.02
N TRP A 110 -4.75 -5.80 21.33
CA TRP A 110 -4.15 -6.97 21.95
C TRP A 110 -2.87 -6.61 22.71
N ARG A 111 -1.99 -5.79 22.13
CA ARG A 111 -0.75 -5.34 22.79
C ARG A 111 -1.02 -4.58 24.08
N GLY A 112 -1.98 -3.64 24.07
CA GLY A 112 -2.37 -2.88 25.25
C GLY A 112 -2.97 -3.78 26.33
N TYR A 113 -3.81 -4.75 25.94
CA TYR A 113 -4.36 -5.74 26.85
C TYR A 113 -3.25 -6.63 27.47
N HIS A 114 -2.34 -7.13 26.65
CA HIS A 114 -1.19 -7.94 27.09
C HIS A 114 -0.27 -7.17 28.03
N SER A 115 -0.18 -5.85 27.86
CA SER A 115 0.58 -4.96 28.73
C SER A 115 -0.15 -4.58 30.03
N GLY A 116 -1.35 -5.13 30.26
CA GLY A 116 -2.09 -4.98 31.51
C GLY A 116 -3.23 -3.97 31.47
N LEU A 117 -3.64 -3.42 30.33
CA LEU A 117 -4.88 -2.64 30.23
C LEU A 117 -6.11 -3.56 30.13
N SER A 118 -7.30 -3.03 30.41
CA SER A 118 -8.53 -3.72 30.00
C SER A 118 -8.67 -3.66 28.47
N TRP A 119 -9.36 -4.64 27.88
CA TRP A 119 -9.61 -4.65 26.44
C TRP A 119 -10.29 -3.35 25.96
N ALA A 120 -11.29 -2.89 26.71
CA ALA A 120 -12.01 -1.65 26.40
C ALA A 120 -11.07 -0.43 26.36
N LYS A 121 -10.14 -0.34 27.32
CA LYS A 121 -9.19 0.77 27.38
C LYS A 121 -8.13 0.68 26.29
N ALA A 122 -7.60 -0.52 26.03
CA ALA A 122 -6.63 -0.74 24.95
C ALA A 122 -7.23 -0.40 23.58
N LYS A 123 -8.51 -0.75 23.35
CA LYS A 123 -9.24 -0.40 22.14
C LYS A 123 -9.38 1.12 21.98
N GLU A 124 -9.76 1.83 23.06
CA GLU A 124 -9.84 3.30 23.06
C GLU A 124 -8.51 3.94 22.67
N LEU A 125 -7.39 3.46 23.22
CA LEU A 125 -6.06 3.98 22.89
C LEU A 125 -5.67 3.72 21.43
N ALA A 126 -5.95 2.51 20.90
CA ALA A 126 -5.67 2.18 19.51
C ALA A 126 -6.46 3.09 18.56
N GLU A 127 -7.76 3.27 18.79
CA GLU A 127 -8.61 4.15 17.98
C GLU A 127 -8.20 5.63 18.07
N LEU A 128 -7.87 6.12 19.27
CA LEU A 128 -7.38 7.48 19.46
C LEU A 128 -6.06 7.71 18.74
N SER A 129 -5.13 6.75 18.84
CA SER A 129 -3.84 6.82 18.15
C SER A 129 -4.03 6.83 16.63
N GLY A 130 -4.96 6.04 16.11
CA GLY A 130 -5.31 6.01 14.69
C GLY A 130 -5.82 7.35 14.19
N ARG A 131 -6.72 7.99 14.95
CA ARG A 131 -7.23 9.34 14.64
C ARG A 131 -6.11 10.40 14.63
N LEU A 132 -5.21 10.35 15.61
CA LEU A 132 -4.08 11.28 15.69
C LEU A 132 -3.09 11.08 14.53
N ALA A 133 -2.76 9.83 14.20
CA ALA A 133 -1.89 9.50 13.07
C ALA A 133 -2.51 9.93 11.73
N ALA A 134 -3.82 9.72 11.54
CA ALA A 134 -4.52 10.18 10.35
C ALA A 134 -4.52 11.72 10.23
N ALA A 135 -4.68 12.45 11.34
CA ALA A 135 -4.62 13.91 11.34
C ALA A 135 -3.22 14.45 11.01
N GLU A 136 -2.16 13.78 11.48
CA GLU A 136 -0.78 14.12 11.10
C GLU A 136 -0.52 13.86 9.62
N LEU A 137 -1.00 12.73 9.09
CA LEU A 137 -0.89 12.40 7.67
C LEU A 137 -1.61 13.44 6.80
N GLU A 138 -2.81 13.87 7.20
CA GLU A 138 -3.59 14.93 6.53
C GLU A 138 -2.81 16.25 6.44
N ARG A 139 -2.10 16.60 7.51
CA ARG A 139 -1.36 17.85 7.64
C ARG A 139 -0.05 17.81 6.85
N ALA A 140 0.67 16.70 6.92
CA ALA A 140 1.99 16.54 6.31
C ALA A 140 1.89 16.18 4.82
N ARG A 141 0.85 15.44 4.42
CA ARG A 141 0.65 14.88 3.07
C ARG A 141 1.96 14.31 2.49
N PRO A 142 2.61 13.34 3.17
CA PRO A 142 3.92 12.86 2.79
C PRO A 142 3.85 11.90 1.60
N VAL A 143 3.15 12.30 0.54
CA VAL A 143 3.04 11.53 -0.69
C VAL A 143 4.26 11.77 -1.57
N ARG A 144 4.82 10.69 -2.09
CA ARG A 144 5.90 10.76 -3.08
C ARG A 144 5.57 9.80 -4.21
N PRO A 145 5.61 10.24 -5.47
CA PRO A 145 5.41 9.34 -6.60
C PRO A 145 6.60 8.38 -6.72
N ILE A 146 6.35 7.16 -7.18
CA ILE A 146 7.42 6.24 -7.58
C ILE A 146 8.22 6.85 -8.75
N ALA A 147 9.52 6.57 -8.80
CA ALA A 147 10.39 7.07 -9.85
C ALA A 147 9.87 6.68 -11.26
N GLY A 148 9.80 7.66 -12.16
CA GLY A 148 9.33 7.47 -13.55
C GLY A 148 7.81 7.38 -13.72
N VAL A 149 7.02 7.20 -12.65
CA VAL A 149 5.58 6.93 -12.77
C VAL A 149 4.81 8.10 -13.39
N LEU A 150 5.13 9.34 -13.03
CA LEU A 150 4.43 10.51 -13.57
C LEU A 150 4.57 10.62 -15.09
N ALA A 151 5.81 10.48 -15.59
CA ALA A 151 6.09 10.52 -17.02
C ALA A 151 5.38 9.37 -17.77
N PHE A 152 5.34 8.18 -17.16
CA PHE A 152 4.63 7.03 -17.72
C PHE A 152 3.11 7.27 -17.80
N LEU A 153 2.49 7.79 -16.73
CA LEU A 153 1.06 8.09 -16.69
C LEU A 153 0.68 9.19 -17.70
N GLU A 154 1.51 10.23 -17.83
CA GLU A 154 1.33 11.30 -18.83
C GLU A 154 1.41 10.73 -20.26
N ALA A 155 2.37 9.84 -20.53
CA ALA A 155 2.50 9.17 -21.83
C ALA A 155 1.29 8.28 -22.15
N CYS A 156 0.78 7.53 -21.16
CA CYS A 156 -0.47 6.76 -21.29
C CYS A 156 -1.65 7.68 -21.63
N HIS A 157 -1.78 8.80 -20.91
CA HIS A 157 -2.86 9.76 -21.12
C HIS A 157 -2.82 10.41 -22.50
N ALA A 158 -1.62 10.80 -22.97
CA ALA A 158 -1.41 11.36 -24.30
C ALA A 158 -1.78 10.39 -25.44
N GLN A 159 -1.72 9.08 -25.19
CA GLN A 159 -2.13 8.03 -26.13
C GLN A 159 -3.56 7.52 -25.88
N HIS A 160 -4.33 8.18 -25.01
CA HIS A 160 -5.70 7.81 -24.65
C HIS A 160 -5.84 6.37 -24.12
N ILE A 161 -4.82 5.86 -23.43
CA ILE A 161 -4.87 4.55 -22.77
C ILE A 161 -5.71 4.67 -21.49
N PRO A 162 -6.80 3.90 -21.34
CA PRO A 162 -7.58 3.88 -20.09
C PRO A 162 -6.73 3.42 -18.92
N LEU A 163 -6.77 4.18 -17.83
CA LEU A 163 -6.06 3.89 -16.58
C LEU A 163 -7.05 3.70 -15.43
N GLY A 164 -6.81 2.67 -14.61
CA GLY A 164 -7.57 2.41 -13.39
C GLY A 164 -6.66 2.11 -12.21
N VAL A 165 -7.16 2.40 -11.01
CA VAL A 165 -6.52 2.02 -9.74
C VAL A 165 -7.33 0.92 -9.07
N VAL A 166 -6.63 -0.12 -8.61
CA VAL A 166 -7.18 -1.23 -7.81
C VAL A 166 -6.32 -1.39 -6.55
N THR A 167 -6.89 -1.14 -5.37
CA THR A 167 -6.11 -1.05 -4.12
C THR A 167 -6.82 -1.73 -2.96
N ALA A 168 -6.05 -2.18 -1.97
CA ALA A 168 -6.58 -2.71 -0.71
C ALA A 168 -7.13 -1.60 0.22
N ASP A 169 -6.80 -0.34 -0.06
CA ASP A 169 -7.37 0.82 0.62
C ASP A 169 -8.88 0.95 0.36
N ASP A 170 -9.58 1.68 1.25
CA ASP A 170 -10.91 2.19 0.96
C ASP A 170 -10.85 3.23 -0.16
N THR A 171 -11.87 3.23 -1.02
CA THR A 171 -11.95 4.04 -2.23
C THR A 171 -11.75 5.53 -1.95
N LEU A 172 -12.42 6.06 -0.91
CA LEU A 172 -12.31 7.48 -0.56
C LEU A 172 -10.89 7.86 -0.10
N ALA A 173 -10.19 6.96 0.58
CA ALA A 173 -8.80 7.20 0.98
C ALA A 173 -7.88 7.15 -0.24
N ALA A 174 -8.07 6.18 -1.13
CA ALA A 174 -7.31 6.05 -2.37
C ALA A 174 -7.46 7.29 -3.27
N GLU A 175 -8.70 7.71 -3.52
CA GLU A 175 -9.06 8.95 -4.24
C GLU A 175 -8.29 10.16 -3.71
N LYS A 176 -8.37 10.38 -2.39
CA LYS A 176 -7.70 11.48 -1.70
C LYS A 176 -6.17 11.44 -1.82
N HIS A 177 -5.57 10.26 -1.72
CA HIS A 177 -4.13 10.09 -1.89
C HIS A 177 -3.67 10.40 -3.32
N LEU A 178 -4.47 10.01 -4.32
CA LEU A 178 -4.24 10.37 -5.73
C LEU A 178 -4.41 11.88 -5.98
N GLU A 179 -5.35 12.53 -5.28
CA GLU A 179 -5.52 13.99 -5.32
C GLU A 179 -4.31 14.72 -4.73
N TRP A 180 -3.76 14.24 -3.62
CA TRP A 180 -2.54 14.81 -3.03
C TRP A 180 -1.35 14.74 -3.98
N LEU A 181 -1.25 13.67 -4.76
CA LEU A 181 -0.25 13.52 -5.82
C LEU A 181 -0.56 14.32 -7.09
N GLY A 182 -1.77 14.88 -7.20
CA GLY A 182 -2.22 15.62 -8.38
C GLY A 182 -2.54 14.74 -9.59
N ILE A 183 -2.52 13.40 -9.47
CA ILE A 183 -2.68 12.46 -10.59
C ILE A 183 -4.08 11.86 -10.69
N ARG A 184 -4.98 12.18 -9.75
CA ARG A 184 -6.33 11.57 -9.74
C ARG A 184 -7.05 11.69 -11.07
N HIS A 185 -6.96 12.84 -11.72
CA HIS A 185 -7.63 13.13 -13.00
C HIS A 185 -7.22 12.22 -14.17
N LEU A 186 -6.11 11.49 -14.06
CA LEU A 186 -5.62 10.57 -15.10
C LEU A 186 -6.37 9.23 -15.09
N PHE A 187 -7.06 8.89 -13.99
CA PHE A 187 -7.70 7.59 -13.81
C PHE A 187 -9.20 7.65 -14.10
N GLY A 188 -9.69 6.77 -14.99
CA GLY A 188 -11.12 6.64 -15.26
C GLY A 188 -11.86 5.83 -14.19
N ALA A 189 -11.15 5.03 -13.40
CA ALA A 189 -11.70 4.24 -12.31
C ALA A 189 -10.74 4.18 -11.12
N VAL A 190 -11.30 4.27 -9.91
CA VAL A 190 -10.61 3.93 -8.66
C VAL A 190 -11.51 2.94 -7.92
N VAL A 191 -10.94 1.78 -7.60
CA VAL A 191 -11.61 0.68 -6.93
C VAL A 191 -10.81 0.31 -5.67
N GLY A 192 -11.40 0.60 -4.51
CA GLY A 192 -10.93 0.12 -3.22
C GLY A 192 -11.62 -1.17 -2.78
N THR A 193 -11.17 -1.72 -1.65
CA THR A 193 -11.70 -2.97 -1.10
C THR A 193 -13.16 -2.88 -0.65
N ASP A 194 -13.61 -1.69 -0.28
CA ASP A 194 -14.98 -1.37 0.13
C ASP A 194 -16.02 -1.52 -1.00
N GLN A 195 -15.59 -1.60 -2.27
CA GLN A 195 -16.49 -1.71 -3.41
C GLN A 195 -16.77 -3.15 -3.85
N VAL A 196 -16.13 -4.15 -3.25
CA VAL A 196 -16.23 -5.55 -3.67
C VAL A 196 -16.45 -6.49 -2.49
N GLY A 197 -17.02 -7.67 -2.76
CA GLY A 197 -17.19 -8.70 -1.74
C GLY A 197 -15.86 -9.38 -1.36
N ARG A 198 -14.91 -9.44 -2.30
CA ARG A 198 -13.60 -10.07 -2.12
C ARG A 198 -12.52 -9.19 -2.72
N GLY A 199 -11.58 -8.71 -1.91
CA GLY A 199 -10.43 -7.94 -2.37
C GLY A 199 -9.33 -8.81 -2.97
N LYS A 200 -8.14 -8.25 -3.19
CA LYS A 200 -6.95 -9.04 -3.59
C LYS A 200 -6.76 -10.23 -2.63
N PRO A 201 -6.43 -11.44 -3.13
CA PRO A 201 -6.03 -11.77 -4.50
C PRO A 201 -7.17 -12.23 -5.42
N PHE A 202 -8.44 -11.96 -5.07
CA PHE A 202 -9.60 -12.33 -5.90
C PHE A 202 -9.77 -11.35 -7.08
N PRO A 203 -10.37 -11.78 -8.21
CA PRO A 203 -10.45 -10.97 -9.43
C PRO A 203 -11.44 -9.80 -9.37
N ASP A 204 -12.34 -9.79 -8.37
CA ASP A 204 -13.52 -8.92 -8.31
C ASP A 204 -13.19 -7.42 -8.48
N MET A 205 -12.08 -6.94 -7.90
CA MET A 205 -11.64 -5.54 -8.03
C MET A 205 -11.26 -5.18 -9.47
N LEU A 206 -10.53 -6.07 -10.14
CA LEU A 206 -10.05 -5.88 -11.50
C LEU A 206 -11.22 -5.92 -12.48
N GLU A 207 -12.12 -6.91 -12.33
CA GLU A 207 -13.35 -7.01 -13.12
C GLU A 207 -14.21 -5.74 -13.01
N LEU A 208 -14.39 -5.24 -11.77
CA LEU A 208 -15.13 -3.99 -11.53
C LEU A 208 -14.44 -2.78 -12.18
N ALA A 209 -13.12 -2.65 -12.06
CA ALA A 209 -12.37 -1.55 -12.65
C ALA A 209 -12.44 -1.59 -14.20
N CYS A 210 -12.27 -2.76 -14.81
CA CYS A 210 -12.43 -2.95 -16.26
C CYS A 210 -13.84 -2.60 -16.73
N GLY A 211 -14.87 -3.01 -15.99
CA GLY A 211 -16.27 -2.65 -16.26
C GLY A 211 -16.50 -1.14 -16.25
N LYS A 212 -15.95 -0.43 -15.25
CA LYS A 212 -16.03 1.05 -15.17
C LYS A 212 -15.29 1.74 -16.31
N LEU A 213 -14.17 1.17 -16.76
CA LEU A 213 -13.37 1.69 -17.87
C LEU A 213 -13.91 1.28 -19.25
N SER A 214 -14.91 0.39 -19.31
CA SER A 214 -15.41 -0.20 -20.55
C SER A 214 -14.32 -0.90 -21.38
N ILE A 215 -13.41 -1.63 -20.71
CA ILE A 215 -12.33 -2.41 -21.34
C ILE A 215 -12.50 -3.90 -21.06
N ASP A 216 -11.95 -4.73 -21.93
CA ASP A 216 -11.88 -6.17 -21.72
C ASP A 216 -10.72 -6.52 -20.77
N VAL A 217 -10.99 -7.42 -19.81
CA VAL A 217 -10.00 -7.93 -18.87
C VAL A 217 -8.87 -8.66 -19.61
N GLN A 218 -9.20 -9.40 -20.68
CA GLN A 218 -8.18 -10.14 -21.46
C GLN A 218 -7.21 -9.23 -22.24
N GLY A 219 -7.52 -7.93 -22.33
CA GLY A 219 -6.66 -6.89 -22.88
C GLY A 219 -6.03 -5.97 -21.82
N ALA A 220 -6.30 -6.20 -20.54
CA ALA A 220 -5.79 -5.37 -19.45
C ALA A 220 -4.37 -5.76 -19.05
N ALA A 221 -3.49 -4.79 -18.83
CA ALA A 221 -2.24 -4.99 -18.11
C ALA A 221 -2.41 -4.62 -16.63
N VAL A 222 -1.86 -5.42 -15.72
CA VAL A 222 -1.81 -5.16 -14.28
C VAL A 222 -0.40 -4.77 -13.89
N ILE A 223 -0.25 -3.71 -13.09
CA ILE A 223 1.04 -3.31 -12.50
C ILE A 223 0.87 -3.23 -10.98
N GLY A 224 1.71 -3.94 -10.22
CA GLY A 224 1.64 -3.98 -8.75
C GLY A 224 2.97 -4.39 -8.10
N ASP A 225 3.14 -4.15 -6.80
CA ASP A 225 4.36 -4.46 -6.05
C ASP A 225 4.23 -5.69 -5.14
N THR A 226 3.05 -6.30 -5.06
CA THR A 226 2.78 -7.50 -4.27
C THR A 226 2.37 -8.68 -5.14
N ASN A 227 2.58 -9.90 -4.64
CA ASN A 227 2.11 -11.09 -5.36
C ASN A 227 0.58 -11.18 -5.34
N GLY A 228 -0.10 -10.53 -4.39
CA GLY A 228 -1.56 -10.43 -4.38
C GLY A 228 -2.11 -9.73 -5.62
N ASP A 229 -1.37 -8.74 -6.16
CA ASP A 229 -1.69 -8.07 -7.42
C ASP A 229 -1.59 -9.02 -8.60
N MET A 230 -0.51 -9.81 -8.62
CA MET A 230 -0.22 -10.75 -9.70
C MET A 230 -1.26 -11.87 -9.73
N ILE A 231 -1.59 -12.46 -8.57
CA ILE A 231 -2.62 -13.48 -8.46
C ILE A 231 -3.99 -12.92 -8.86
N MET A 232 -4.33 -11.70 -8.46
CA MET A 232 -5.58 -11.04 -8.90
C MET A 232 -5.63 -10.89 -10.43
N GLY A 233 -4.53 -10.41 -11.03
CA GLY A 233 -4.41 -10.27 -12.49
C GLY A 233 -4.60 -11.60 -13.21
N GLN A 234 -3.89 -12.64 -12.78
CA GLN A 234 -4.01 -13.98 -13.36
C GLN A 234 -5.41 -14.57 -13.17
N ALA A 235 -6.01 -14.43 -11.97
CA ALA A 235 -7.34 -14.95 -11.66
C ALA A 235 -8.43 -14.30 -12.53
N ALA A 236 -8.25 -13.03 -12.88
CA ALA A 236 -9.16 -12.31 -13.77
C ALA A 236 -8.93 -12.66 -15.25
N GLY A 237 -7.79 -13.26 -15.58
CA GLY A 237 -7.37 -13.52 -16.96
C GLY A 237 -6.79 -12.29 -17.66
N ALA A 238 -6.12 -11.41 -16.91
CA ALA A 238 -5.45 -10.24 -17.44
C ALA A 238 -4.42 -10.62 -18.52
N ARG A 239 -4.18 -9.70 -19.48
CA ARG A 239 -3.26 -9.92 -20.59
C ARG A 239 -1.82 -10.10 -20.16
N LEU A 240 -1.44 -9.38 -19.11
CA LEU A 240 -0.08 -9.17 -18.64
C LEU A 240 -0.09 -8.73 -17.18
N CYS A 241 0.74 -9.35 -16.34
CA CYS A 241 0.97 -8.97 -14.95
C CYS A 241 2.43 -8.54 -14.77
N ILE A 242 2.65 -7.27 -14.40
CA ILE A 242 3.98 -6.68 -14.23
C ILE A 242 4.20 -6.37 -12.75
N GLY A 243 5.18 -7.05 -12.17
CA GLY A 243 5.66 -6.80 -10.83
C GLY A 243 6.60 -5.59 -10.79
N LEU A 244 6.43 -4.69 -9.83
CA LEU A 244 7.36 -3.59 -9.58
C LEU A 244 8.16 -3.88 -8.31
N HIS A 245 9.48 -3.96 -8.43
CA HIS A 245 10.35 -4.10 -7.26
C HIS A 245 11.73 -3.51 -7.50
N SER A 246 12.12 -2.53 -6.68
CA SER A 246 13.35 -1.75 -6.88
C SER A 246 14.65 -2.57 -6.79
N LYS A 247 14.64 -3.75 -6.14
CA LYS A 247 15.80 -4.63 -5.96
C LYS A 247 15.65 -5.94 -6.76
N GLN A 248 16.34 -6.07 -7.89
CA GLN A 248 16.29 -7.29 -8.71
C GLN A 248 16.61 -8.59 -7.93
N ALA A 249 17.49 -8.55 -6.93
CA ALA A 249 17.81 -9.71 -6.10
C ALA A 249 16.64 -10.07 -5.17
N GLY A 250 16.12 -11.30 -5.30
CA GLY A 250 15.00 -11.82 -4.48
C GLY A 250 13.61 -11.41 -4.97
N ALA A 251 13.50 -10.51 -5.96
CA ALA A 251 12.20 -10.05 -6.47
C ALA A 251 11.36 -11.21 -7.05
N ALA A 252 11.99 -12.16 -7.73
CA ALA A 252 11.30 -13.33 -8.28
C ALA A 252 10.72 -14.26 -7.21
N GLU A 253 11.29 -14.28 -6.00
CA GLU A 253 10.73 -15.04 -4.87
C GLU A 253 9.53 -14.31 -4.24
N LEU A 254 9.53 -12.97 -4.29
CA LEU A 254 8.44 -12.14 -3.78
C LEU A 254 7.28 -11.98 -4.76
N LEU A 255 7.54 -12.08 -6.07
CA LEU A 255 6.58 -11.91 -7.16
C LEU A 255 6.59 -13.10 -8.12
N PRO A 256 6.40 -14.35 -7.62
CA PRO A 256 6.49 -15.55 -8.43
C PRO A 256 5.46 -15.62 -9.57
N ASP A 257 4.34 -14.88 -9.45
CA ASP A 257 3.25 -14.88 -10.41
C ASP A 257 3.33 -13.73 -11.44
N ALA A 258 4.39 -12.91 -11.40
CA ALA A 258 4.60 -11.85 -12.38
C ALA A 258 5.12 -12.39 -13.72
N ASP A 259 4.58 -11.91 -14.84
CA ASP A 259 5.12 -12.20 -16.17
C ASP A 259 6.46 -11.48 -16.39
N TYR A 260 6.57 -10.25 -15.87
CA TYR A 260 7.78 -9.44 -15.86
C TYR A 260 7.93 -8.74 -14.53
N ILE A 261 9.17 -8.57 -14.10
CA ILE A 261 9.51 -7.72 -12.96
C ILE A 261 10.37 -6.57 -13.47
N ILE A 262 9.94 -5.34 -13.17
CA ILE A 262 10.66 -4.11 -13.48
C ILE A 262 11.15 -3.45 -12.19
N GLY A 263 12.28 -2.76 -12.26
CA GLY A 263 12.81 -1.96 -11.15
C GLY A 263 12.26 -0.53 -11.13
N ALA A 264 11.90 -0.01 -12.31
CA ALA A 264 11.34 1.33 -12.48
C ALA A 264 10.47 1.44 -13.73
N TYR A 265 9.63 2.48 -13.79
CA TYR A 265 8.73 2.73 -14.92
C TYR A 265 9.46 3.04 -16.25
N ASP A 266 10.71 3.47 -16.20
CA ASP A 266 11.52 3.74 -17.41
C ASP A 266 11.81 2.48 -18.25
N GLU A 267 11.60 1.29 -17.66
CA GLU A 267 11.68 0.00 -18.36
C GLU A 267 10.42 -0.30 -19.19
N LEU A 268 9.35 0.47 -19.00
CA LEU A 268 8.11 0.39 -19.79
C LEU A 268 8.12 1.43 -20.90
N ARG A 269 7.68 1.03 -22.09
CA ARG A 269 7.50 1.95 -23.22
C ARG A 269 6.14 1.73 -23.88
N LEU A 270 5.60 2.80 -24.45
CA LEU A 270 4.36 2.74 -25.20
C LEU A 270 4.64 2.95 -26.68
N LYS A 271 4.08 2.10 -27.51
CA LYS A 271 4.05 2.28 -28.95
C LYS A 271 2.62 2.57 -29.37
N GLY A 272 2.42 3.72 -30.00
CA GLY A 272 1.10 4.14 -30.49
C GLY A 272 0.51 3.14 -31.48
N ALA A 273 -0.82 3.14 -31.59
CA ALA A 273 -1.47 2.45 -32.69
C ALA A 273 -0.97 3.05 -34.01
N ALA A 274 -0.50 2.23 -34.94
CA ALA A 274 -0.22 2.70 -36.30
C ALA A 274 -1.51 3.31 -36.87
N GLU A 275 -1.41 4.55 -37.36
CA GLU A 275 -2.50 5.24 -38.09
C GLU A 275 -2.93 4.45 -39.34
#